data_AF-A0A924SPT2-F1
#
_entry.id   AF-A0A924SPT2-F1
#
_cell.length_a   1.000
_cell.length_b   1.000
_cell.length_c   1.000
_cell.angle_alpha   90.00
_cell.angle_beta   90.00
_cell.angle_gamma   90.00
#
_symmetry.space_group_name_H-M   'P 1'
#
loop_
_entity.id
_entity.type
_entity.pdbx_description
1 polymer ?
#
loop_
_entity_poly.entity_id
_entity_poly.type
_entity_poly.pdbx_seq_one_letter_code
_entity_poly.pdbx_strand_id
1 'polypeptide(L)'
;MDKAALLKELAGNTYVIIRPSPVEGIGVFAIRDIPKGCRNIFTDPHPDKDQWITIPRIEIEELPLHARQLVETYCLYDEANYFVPEHGFKKMDLVNFLNHSDQPNVISI
;
A
#
# COMPACT_ATOMS: atom_id res chain seq x y z
N MET A 1 2.25 -8.47 18.41
CA MET A 1 1.00 -9.27 18.47
C MET A 1 1.35 -10.68 18.90
N ASP A 2 0.57 -11.31 19.78
CA ASP A 2 0.72 -12.74 20.13
C ASP A 2 -0.14 -13.64 19.23
N LYS A 3 -0.04 -14.98 19.39
CA LYS A 3 -0.78 -15.95 18.59
C LYS A 3 -2.29 -15.77 18.68
N ALA A 4 -2.83 -15.51 19.86
CA ALA A 4 -4.28 -15.42 20.07
C ALA A 4 -4.85 -14.17 19.41
N ALA A 5 -4.15 -13.04 19.56
CA ALA A 5 -4.47 -11.80 18.86
C ALA A 5 -4.37 -11.96 17.34
N LEU A 6 -3.35 -12.67 16.83
CA LEU A 6 -3.22 -12.94 15.39
C LEU A 6 -4.37 -13.77 14.83
N LEU A 7 -4.81 -14.81 15.54
CA LEU A 7 -5.96 -15.61 15.10
C LEU A 7 -7.25 -14.78 15.08
N LYS A 8 -7.44 -13.88 16.04
CA LYS A 8 -8.58 -12.96 16.05
C LYS A 8 -8.51 -11.96 14.88
N GLU A 9 -7.33 -11.43 14.59
CA GLU A 9 -7.09 -10.54 13.45
C GLU A 9 -7.43 -11.24 12.13
N LEU A 10 -6.90 -12.43 11.92
CA LEU A 10 -7.16 -13.22 10.71
C LEU A 10 -8.65 -13.56 10.55
N ALA A 11 -9.35 -13.88 11.64
CA ALA A 11 -10.78 -14.20 11.59
C ALA A 11 -11.68 -12.97 11.35
N GLY A 12 -11.30 -11.82 11.90
CA GLY A 12 -12.12 -10.59 11.87
C GLY A 12 -11.81 -9.63 10.73
N ASN A 13 -10.54 -9.52 10.33
CA ASN A 13 -10.02 -8.41 9.52
C ASN A 13 -9.34 -8.86 8.22
N THR A 14 -9.58 -10.09 7.75
CA THR A 14 -9.12 -10.53 6.42
C THR A 14 -10.19 -10.22 5.36
N TYR A 15 -10.02 -9.11 4.64
CA TYR A 15 -11.00 -8.63 3.67
C TYR A 15 -10.60 -8.81 2.21
N VAL A 16 -9.30 -8.88 1.90
CA VAL A 16 -8.80 -8.77 0.54
C VAL A 16 -7.71 -9.80 0.20
N ILE A 17 -7.49 -10.00 -1.10
CA ILE A 17 -6.41 -10.81 -1.66
C ILE A 17 -5.86 -10.15 -2.93
N ILE A 18 -4.61 -10.43 -3.30
CA ILE A 18 -4.05 -10.03 -4.59
C ILE A 18 -4.36 -11.03 -5.69
N ARG A 19 -4.66 -10.54 -6.91
CA ARG A 19 -4.86 -11.34 -8.14
C ARG A 19 -4.42 -10.54 -9.37
N PRO A 20 -4.24 -11.17 -10.55
CA PRO A 20 -4.08 -10.43 -11.80
C PRO A 20 -5.25 -9.46 -12.01
N SER A 21 -4.92 -8.20 -12.29
CA SER A 21 -5.91 -7.15 -12.46
C SER A 21 -6.31 -6.98 -13.92
N PRO A 22 -7.59 -6.74 -14.23
CA PRO A 22 -8.01 -6.36 -15.58
C PRO A 22 -7.61 -4.92 -15.94
N VAL A 23 -7.20 -4.10 -14.97
CA VAL A 23 -6.70 -2.74 -15.21
C VAL A 23 -5.23 -2.80 -15.61
N GLU A 24 -4.36 -3.20 -14.68
CA GLU A 24 -2.93 -3.33 -14.90
C GLU A 24 -2.31 -4.24 -13.83
N GLY A 25 -1.36 -5.10 -14.24
CA GLY A 25 -0.53 -5.89 -13.32
C GLY A 25 -1.31 -6.71 -12.29
N ILE A 26 -1.04 -6.44 -11.01
CA ILE A 26 -1.65 -7.10 -9.85
C ILE A 26 -2.58 -6.10 -9.19
N GLY A 27 -3.78 -6.55 -8.81
CA GLY A 27 -4.78 -5.75 -8.12
C GLY A 27 -5.21 -6.38 -6.79
N VAL A 28 -5.87 -5.59 -5.96
CA VAL A 28 -6.50 -6.01 -4.70
C VAL A 28 -7.99 -6.30 -4.92
N PHE A 29 -8.44 -7.46 -4.45
CA PHE A 29 -9.81 -7.95 -4.62
C PHE A 29 -10.44 -8.29 -3.29
N ALA A 30 -11.67 -7.83 -3.05
CA ALA A 30 -12.45 -8.25 -1.90
C ALA A 30 -12.76 -9.76 -1.95
N ILE A 31 -12.61 -10.45 -0.82
CA ILE A 31 -12.97 -11.88 -0.66
C ILE A 31 -14.21 -12.09 0.22
N ARG A 32 -14.75 -10.99 0.76
CA ARG A 32 -15.98 -10.90 1.55
C ARG A 32 -16.50 -9.47 1.47
N ASP A 33 -17.74 -9.26 1.91
CA ASP A 33 -18.30 -7.90 2.01
C ASP A 33 -17.47 -7.03 2.95
N ILE A 34 -17.19 -5.81 2.49
CA ILE A 34 -16.47 -4.77 3.23
C ILE A 34 -17.48 -3.70 3.62
N PRO A 35 -17.77 -3.50 4.93
CA PRO A 35 -18.70 -2.47 5.37
C PRO A 35 -18.20 -1.07 5.00
N LYS A 36 -19.13 -0.17 4.64
CA LYS A 36 -18.81 1.25 4.42
C LYS A 36 -18.18 1.84 5.69
N GLY A 37 -17.03 2.49 5.52
CA GLY A 37 -16.27 3.07 6.65
C GLY A 37 -15.35 2.07 7.36
N CYS A 38 -15.19 0.85 6.85
CA CYS A 38 -14.16 -0.08 7.33
C CYS A 38 -12.76 0.54 7.18
N ARG A 39 -12.01 0.58 8.28
CA ARG A 39 -10.63 1.11 8.31
C ARG A 39 -9.57 0.02 8.38
N ASN A 40 -9.97 -1.23 8.64
CA ASN A 40 -9.07 -2.34 8.92
C ASN A 40 -8.93 -3.25 7.69
N ILE A 41 -8.92 -2.65 6.50
CA ILE A 41 -8.78 -3.39 5.22
C ILE A 41 -7.31 -3.80 5.02
N PHE A 42 -6.39 -2.93 5.42
CA PHE A 42 -4.94 -3.08 5.29
C PHE A 42 -4.26 -2.96 6.64
N THR A 43 -2.95 -3.19 6.69
CA THR A 43 -2.16 -3.12 7.91
C THR A 43 -2.27 -1.75 8.58
N ASP A 44 -2.50 -1.76 9.89
CA ASP A 44 -2.47 -0.55 10.70
C ASP A 44 -1.05 0.05 10.69
N PRO A 45 -0.91 1.38 10.52
CA PRO A 45 0.39 2.02 10.57
C PRO A 45 1.01 1.85 11.96
N HIS A 46 2.22 1.31 12.02
CA HIS A 46 2.99 1.18 13.25
C HIS A 46 3.96 2.37 13.36
N PRO A 47 3.77 3.30 14.34
CA PRO A 47 4.52 4.54 14.42
C PRO A 47 6.04 4.36 14.42
N ASP A 48 6.53 3.31 15.08
CA ASP A 48 7.96 3.03 15.19
C ASP A 48 8.57 2.20 14.04
N LYS A 49 7.76 1.67 13.12
CA LYS A 49 8.20 0.66 12.13
C LYS A 49 7.84 0.96 10.68
N ASP A 50 6.90 1.88 10.46
CA ASP A 50 6.48 2.29 9.13
C ASP A 50 6.89 3.74 8.89
N GLN A 51 8.19 4.02 9.10
CA GLN A 51 8.76 5.32 8.84
C GLN A 51 8.91 5.57 7.33
N TRP A 52 8.59 6.79 6.93
CA TRP A 52 8.70 7.26 5.57
C TRP A 52 9.79 8.30 5.47
N ILE A 53 10.65 8.16 4.47
CA ILE A 53 11.67 9.12 4.12
C ILE A 53 11.11 10.00 3.01
N THR A 54 11.04 11.30 3.26
CA THR A 54 10.70 12.30 2.25
C THR A 54 11.88 12.49 1.31
N ILE A 55 11.69 12.21 0.03
CA ILE A 55 12.73 12.35 -0.99
C ILE A 55 12.25 13.33 -2.06
N PRO A 56 12.99 14.40 -2.37
CA PRO A 56 12.66 15.33 -3.44
C PRO A 56 12.53 14.60 -4.79
N ARG A 57 11.58 15.03 -5.62
CA ARG A 57 11.36 14.42 -6.94
C ARG A 57 12.61 14.43 -7.82
N ILE A 58 13.43 15.48 -7.72
CA ILE A 58 14.70 15.58 -8.46
C ILE A 58 15.68 14.45 -8.11
N GLU A 59 15.70 13.99 -6.85
CA GLU A 59 16.59 12.91 -6.43
C GLU A 59 16.08 11.55 -6.93
N ILE A 60 14.75 11.40 -7.05
CA ILE A 60 14.12 10.22 -7.65
C ILE A 60 14.37 10.16 -9.17
N GLU A 61 14.39 11.31 -9.85
CA GLU A 61 14.65 11.41 -11.28
C GLU A 61 16.06 10.96 -11.68
N GLU A 62 17.05 11.16 -10.80
CA GLU A 62 18.44 10.75 -10.95
C GLU A 62 18.66 9.25 -10.71
N LEU A 63 17.66 8.52 -10.18
CA LEU A 63 17.78 7.08 -9.96
C LEU A 63 17.80 6.30 -11.29
N PRO A 64 18.46 5.12 -11.32
CA PRO A 64 18.33 4.20 -12.43
C PRO A 64 16.85 3.87 -12.72
N LEU A 65 16.51 3.71 -14.01
CA LEU A 65 15.12 3.55 -14.47
C LEU A 65 14.32 2.50 -13.67
N HIS A 66 14.91 1.35 -13.36
CA HIS A 66 14.24 0.27 -12.63
C HIS A 66 13.88 0.66 -11.18
N ALA A 67 14.72 1.47 -10.53
CA ALA A 67 14.48 1.93 -9.17
C ALA A 67 13.45 3.08 -9.17
N ARG A 68 13.58 4.01 -10.12
CA ARG A 68 12.61 5.09 -10.31
C ARG A 68 11.20 4.57 -10.57
N GLN A 69 11.05 3.59 -11.45
CA GLN A 69 9.77 2.97 -11.76
C GLN A 69 9.09 2.34 -10.53
N LEU A 70 9.85 1.72 -9.63
CA LEU A 70 9.29 1.20 -8.38
C LEU A 70 8.74 2.32 -7.50
N VAL A 71 9.49 3.41 -7.35
CA VAL A 71 9.05 4.57 -6.55
C VAL A 71 7.79 5.19 -7.17
N GLU A 72 7.81 5.46 -8.47
CA GLU A 72 6.68 6.06 -9.21
C GLU A 72 5.40 5.19 -9.16
N THR A 73 5.55 3.86 -9.10
CA THR A 73 4.42 2.93 -9.07
C THR A 73 3.80 2.79 -7.68
N TYR A 74 4.62 2.78 -6.63
CA TYR A 74 4.18 2.30 -5.31
C TYR A 74 4.18 3.34 -4.20
N CYS A 75 4.83 4.50 -4.40
CA CYS A 75 4.92 5.54 -3.37
C CYS A 75 3.88 6.63 -3.59
N LEU A 76 3.33 7.12 -2.48
CA LEU A 76 2.59 8.38 -2.46
C LEU A 76 3.55 9.53 -2.72
N TYR A 77 3.02 10.61 -3.28
CA TYR A 77 3.78 11.82 -3.60
C TYR A 77 2.90 13.06 -3.45
N ASP A 78 3.57 14.20 -3.26
CA ASP A 78 2.99 15.52 -3.41
C ASP A 78 3.64 16.24 -4.61
N GLU A 79 3.43 17.55 -4.74
CA GLU A 79 3.99 18.33 -5.84
C GLU A 79 5.53 18.29 -5.90
N ALA A 80 6.19 18.15 -4.74
CA ALA A 80 7.63 18.31 -4.58
C ALA A 80 8.38 17.03 -4.18
N ASN A 81 7.72 16.04 -3.56
CA ASN A 81 8.36 14.91 -2.91
C ASN A 81 7.64 13.58 -3.14
N TYR A 82 8.41 12.49 -3.08
CA TYR A 82 7.92 11.14 -2.83
C TYR A 82 8.11 10.77 -1.36
N PHE A 83 7.20 9.95 -0.83
CA PHE A 83 7.30 9.35 0.50
C PHE A 83 7.69 7.88 0.34
N VAL A 84 8.95 7.56 0.65
CA VAL A 84 9.54 6.23 0.41
C VAL A 84 9.70 5.49 1.74
N PRO A 85 9.29 4.21 1.84
CA PRO A 85 9.48 3.47 3.08
C PRO A 85 10.97 3.31 3.40
N GLU A 86 11.36 3.46 4.67
CA GLU A 86 12.78 3.38 5.09
C GLU A 86 13.44 2.04 4.72
N HIS A 87 12.67 0.96 4.60
CA HIS A 87 13.13 -0.37 4.21
C HIS A 87 13.08 -0.63 2.69
N GLY A 88 12.70 0.35 1.89
CA GLY A 88 12.52 0.22 0.44
C GLY A 88 11.47 -0.83 0.06
N PHE A 89 11.64 -1.48 -1.10
CA PHE A 89 10.61 -2.34 -1.70
C PHE A 89 10.81 -3.86 -1.46
N LYS A 90 11.69 -4.24 -0.53
CA LYS A 90 11.90 -5.67 -0.19
C LYS A 90 10.77 -6.25 0.67
N LYS A 91 9.96 -5.37 1.28
CA LYS A 91 8.76 -5.70 2.04
C LYS A 91 7.65 -4.78 1.54
N MET A 92 6.57 -5.38 1.08
CA MET A 92 5.40 -4.69 0.53
C MET A 92 4.14 -5.18 1.23
N ASP A 93 3.18 -4.29 1.38
CA ASP A 93 1.86 -4.58 1.91
C ASP A 93 0.86 -4.78 0.75
N LEU A 94 -0.27 -5.40 1.04
CA LEU A 94 -1.36 -5.58 0.07
C LEU A 94 -1.86 -4.23 -0.47
N VAL A 95 -1.83 -3.17 0.34
CA VAL A 95 -2.24 -1.82 -0.08
C VAL A 95 -1.43 -1.29 -1.26
N ASN A 96 -0.16 -1.71 -1.40
CA ASN A 96 0.69 -1.26 -2.50
C ASN A 96 0.23 -1.79 -3.86
N PHE A 97 -0.66 -2.78 -3.91
CA PHE A 97 -1.22 -3.32 -5.15
C PHE A 97 -2.62 -2.76 -5.46
N LEU A 98 -3.05 -1.70 -4.77
CA LEU A 98 -4.25 -0.98 -5.15
C LEU A 98 -4.01 -0.24 -6.47
N ASN A 99 -4.87 -0.51 -7.44
CA ASN A 99 -4.84 0.21 -8.71
C ASN A 99 -5.55 1.56 -8.61
N HIS A 100 -5.15 2.48 -9.48
CA HIS A 100 -5.85 3.74 -9.69
C HIS A 100 -7.22 3.53 -10.35
N SER A 101 -8.18 4.39 -10.00
CA SER A 101 -9.49 4.50 -10.66
C SER A 101 -10.03 5.92 -10.47
N ASP A 102 -10.55 6.54 -11.52
CA ASP A 102 -11.24 7.83 -11.43
C ASP A 102 -12.60 7.72 -10.70
N GLN A 103 -13.08 6.49 -10.49
CA GLN A 103 -14.24 6.15 -9.66
C GLN A 103 -13.81 5.17 -8.56
N PRO A 104 -13.09 5.64 -7.53
CA PRO A 104 -12.54 4.76 -6.51
C PRO A 104 -13.62 4.29 -5.52
N ASN A 105 -13.37 3.14 -4.90
CA ASN A 105 -14.22 2.56 -3.84
C ASN A 105 -13.55 2.58 -2.45
N VAL A 106 -12.33 3.09 -2.36
CA VAL A 106 -11.55 3.33 -1.13
C VAL A 106 -10.95 4.73 -1.18
N ILE A 107 -10.59 5.29 -0.03
CA ILE A 107 -9.94 6.60 0.09
C ILE A 107 -8.89 6.54 1.20
N SER A 108 -7.76 7.21 0.98
CA SER A 108 -6.77 7.48 2.04
C SER A 108 -7.27 8.67 2.87
N ILE A 109 -7.39 8.50 4.18
CA ILE A 109 -7.93 9.49 5.13
C ILE A 109 -6.83 9.96 6.07
#